data_AF-A0A3N1KZ50-F1
#
_entry.id   AF-A0A3N1KZ50-F1
#
_cell.length_a   1.000
_cell.length_b   1.000
_cell.length_c   1.000
_cell.angle_alpha   90.00
_cell.angle_beta   90.00
_cell.angle_gamma   90.00
#
_symmetry.space_group_name_H-M   'P 1'
#
loop_
_entity.id
_entity.type
_entity.pdbx_description
1 polymer ?
#
loop_
_entity_poly.entity_id
_entity_poly.type
_entity_poly.pdbx_seq_one_letter_code
_entity_poly.pdbx_strand_id
1 'polypeptide(L)'
;MVANYLPADHPADAPPRFRLFGIGLGKTGTISLCGIFGSHFRSTHEPEWRQIIRLGLHPDANRFGDFFSSPPLQNLVAGWGWEMNSSTLNYHLLPLIRRVHPDARFVLTVRDPVSWVASICRHESTRPRRTHWDWWELRRIRFRPDLYRHGEADAGLARLGLFSLEGYLRWYARHNRRALELLPAETLLVTAMDRLSQPAELERLADFAGVAPDRLARERSHMHVSDTPFDLFDVVDRGVVEAAAELHCGPVWRALRMRAGLG
;
A
#
# COMPACT_ATOMS: atom_id res chain seq x y z
N MET A 1 11.84 -2.72 -0.70
CA MET A 1 12.35 -4.05 -1.02
C MET A 1 11.41 -4.63 -2.06
N VAL A 2 11.94 -5.13 -3.17
CA VAL A 2 11.13 -5.86 -4.16
C VAL A 2 11.23 -7.33 -3.78
N ALA A 3 10.11 -8.02 -3.72
CA ALA A 3 10.05 -9.46 -3.47
C ALA A 3 9.30 -10.08 -4.64
N ASN A 4 9.94 -11.01 -5.34
CA ASN A 4 9.35 -11.73 -6.46
C ASN A 4 9.39 -13.21 -6.15
N TYR A 5 8.24 -13.85 -6.28
CA TYR A 5 8.08 -15.28 -6.10
C TYR A 5 7.60 -15.86 -7.42
N LEU A 6 8.35 -16.82 -7.95
CA LEU A 6 8.02 -17.55 -9.17
C LEU A 6 8.05 -19.04 -8.82
N PRO A 7 6.89 -19.68 -8.63
CA PRO A 7 6.85 -21.10 -8.31
C PRO A 7 7.28 -21.92 -9.53
N ALA A 8 8.01 -23.01 -9.29
CA ALA A 8 8.64 -23.81 -10.35
C ALA A 8 7.65 -24.57 -11.23
N ASP A 9 6.42 -24.74 -10.77
CA ASP A 9 5.35 -25.54 -11.39
C ASP A 9 4.47 -24.73 -12.37
N HIS A 10 4.83 -23.47 -12.67
CA HIS A 10 4.07 -22.63 -13.60
C HIS A 10 4.93 -22.17 -14.79
N PRO A 11 4.52 -22.46 -16.05
CA PRO A 11 5.19 -21.94 -17.22
C PRO A 11 5.24 -20.41 -17.20
N ALA A 12 6.37 -19.84 -17.60
CA ALA A 12 6.59 -18.39 -17.56
C ALA A 12 5.63 -17.63 -18.51
N ASP A 13 5.19 -18.28 -19.58
CA ASP A 13 4.31 -17.77 -20.63
C ASP A 13 2.82 -18.05 -20.39
N ALA A 14 2.48 -18.90 -19.42
CA ALA A 14 1.09 -19.19 -19.11
C ALA A 14 0.39 -17.97 -18.46
N PRO A 15 -0.89 -17.71 -18.80
CA PRO A 15 -1.64 -16.58 -18.24
C PRO A 15 -1.85 -16.72 -16.72
N PRO A 16 -2.04 -15.60 -15.99
CA PRO A 16 -2.37 -15.66 -14.56
C PRO A 16 -3.66 -16.43 -14.31
N ARG A 17 -3.66 -17.32 -13.31
CA ARG A 17 -4.84 -18.09 -12.89
C ARG A 17 -5.93 -17.20 -12.28
N PHE A 18 -5.52 -16.11 -11.65
CA PHE A 18 -6.34 -15.03 -11.15
C PHE A 18 -5.51 -13.74 -11.18
N ARG A 19 -6.15 -12.59 -10.91
CA ARG A 19 -5.46 -11.30 -10.78
C ARG A 19 -5.89 -10.60 -9.50
N LEU A 20 -4.98 -10.57 -8.54
CA LEU A 20 -5.19 -9.95 -7.23
C LEU A 20 -4.18 -8.82 -7.03
N PHE A 21 -4.69 -7.62 -6.75
CA PHE A 21 -3.87 -6.43 -6.53
C PHE A 21 -3.97 -5.96 -5.09
N GLY A 22 -2.86 -6.02 -4.37
CA GLY A 22 -2.70 -5.35 -3.09
C GLY A 22 -2.57 -3.84 -3.31
N ILE A 23 -3.47 -3.05 -2.71
CA ILE A 23 -3.54 -1.59 -2.83
C ILE A 23 -3.36 -0.88 -1.48
N GLY A 24 -2.89 -1.61 -0.47
CA GLY A 24 -2.59 -1.07 0.86
C GLY A 24 -1.55 0.06 0.82
N LEU A 25 -1.54 0.85 1.89
CA LEU A 25 -0.49 1.83 2.10
C LEU A 25 0.84 1.12 2.41
N GLY A 26 1.95 1.81 2.17
CA GLY A 26 3.22 1.41 2.76
C GLY A 26 3.02 1.23 4.28
N LYS A 27 3.57 0.15 4.83
CA LYS A 27 3.48 -0.22 6.27
C LYS A 27 2.13 -0.77 6.76
N THR A 28 1.21 -1.14 5.86
CA THR A 28 -0.01 -1.89 6.20
C THR A 28 0.05 -3.38 5.82
N GLY A 29 1.24 -3.97 5.65
CA GLY A 29 1.39 -5.40 5.39
C GLY A 29 1.41 -5.82 3.91
N THR A 30 1.73 -4.91 2.99
CA THR A 30 1.82 -5.20 1.54
C THR A 30 2.83 -6.30 1.21
N ILE A 31 3.98 -6.34 1.89
CA ILE A 31 4.99 -7.39 1.72
C ILE A 31 4.48 -8.73 2.24
N SER A 32 3.85 -8.74 3.42
CA SER A 32 3.23 -9.94 4.00
C SER A 32 2.17 -10.53 3.07
N LEU A 33 1.32 -9.68 2.50
CA LEU A 33 0.32 -10.09 1.52
C LEU A 33 0.97 -10.75 0.29
N CYS A 34 2.03 -10.17 -0.26
CA CYS A 34 2.79 -10.79 -1.34
C CYS A 34 3.38 -12.15 -0.91
N GLY A 35 4.00 -12.22 0.27
CA GLY A 35 4.61 -13.43 0.80
C GLY A 35 3.65 -14.60 0.99
N ILE A 36 2.43 -14.32 1.45
CA ILE A 36 1.37 -15.32 1.65
C ILE A 36 1.05 -16.08 0.36
N PHE A 37 1.03 -15.40 -0.78
CA PHE A 37 0.76 -16.02 -2.09
C PHE A 37 2.03 -16.61 -2.74
N GLY A 38 3.21 -16.17 -2.30
CA GLY A 38 4.48 -16.46 -2.97
C GLY A 38 5.01 -17.90 -2.85
N SER A 39 4.29 -18.82 -2.21
CA SER A 39 4.69 -20.24 -2.22
C SER A 39 4.16 -21.00 -3.43
N HIS A 40 3.00 -20.61 -3.97
CA HIS A 40 2.30 -21.36 -5.02
C HIS A 40 1.85 -20.50 -6.21
N PHE A 41 2.01 -19.19 -6.13
CA PHE A 41 1.55 -18.25 -7.15
C PHE A 41 2.66 -17.28 -7.54
N ARG A 42 2.64 -16.76 -8.78
CA ARG A 42 3.54 -15.67 -9.14
C ARG A 42 3.10 -14.44 -8.36
N SER A 43 3.91 -14.06 -7.39
CA SER A 43 3.59 -13.01 -6.44
C SER A 43 4.71 -11.99 -6.41
N THR A 44 4.37 -10.72 -6.49
CA THR A 44 5.33 -9.63 -6.51
C THR A 44 4.97 -8.50 -5.55
N HIS A 45 6.01 -7.85 -5.01
CA HIS A 45 5.89 -6.64 -4.22
C HIS A 45 6.60 -5.46 -4.88
N GLU A 46 5.85 -4.40 -5.18
CA GLU A 46 6.34 -3.16 -5.84
C GLU A 46 7.07 -3.43 -7.17
N PRO A 47 6.47 -4.18 -8.12
CA PRO A 47 7.09 -4.43 -9.42
C PRO A 47 7.22 -3.14 -10.22
N GLU A 48 8.34 -3.00 -10.94
CA GLU A 48 8.66 -1.84 -11.80
C GLU A 48 8.45 -0.45 -11.17
N TRP A 49 8.52 -0.33 -9.84
CA TRP A 49 8.15 0.88 -9.10
C TRP A 49 8.82 2.16 -9.63
N ARG A 50 10.09 2.08 -10.06
CA ARG A 50 10.82 3.23 -10.64
C ARG A 50 10.18 3.70 -11.93
N GLN A 51 9.82 2.76 -12.81
CA GLN A 51 9.20 3.08 -14.09
C GLN A 51 7.82 3.68 -13.87
N ILE A 52 7.01 3.11 -12.98
CA ILE A 52 5.67 3.63 -12.64
C ILE A 52 5.76 5.06 -12.10
N ILE A 53 6.67 5.31 -11.15
CA ILE A 53 6.83 6.66 -10.58
C ILE A 53 7.23 7.65 -11.68
N ARG A 54 8.22 7.32 -12.51
CA ARG A 54 8.74 8.23 -13.53
C ARG A 54 7.80 8.45 -14.69
N LEU A 55 7.13 7.39 -15.16
CA LEU A 55 6.25 7.45 -16.32
C LEU A 55 4.96 8.19 -16.05
N GLY A 56 4.59 8.40 -14.78
CA GLY A 56 3.32 9.05 -14.56
C GLY A 56 3.02 9.65 -13.19
N LEU A 57 3.82 9.37 -12.16
CA LEU A 57 3.67 10.07 -10.88
C LEU A 57 4.63 11.25 -10.76
N HIS A 58 5.54 11.43 -11.71
CA HIS A 58 6.42 12.60 -11.77
C HIS A 58 5.64 13.84 -12.25
N PRO A 59 5.88 15.03 -11.68
CA PRO A 59 5.22 16.27 -12.12
C PRO A 59 5.34 16.55 -13.62
N ASP A 60 6.47 16.17 -14.23
CA ASP A 60 6.71 16.32 -15.67
C ASP A 60 6.00 15.27 -16.54
N ALA A 61 5.52 14.17 -15.97
CA ALA A 61 4.78 13.16 -16.73
C ALA A 61 3.40 13.67 -17.18
N ASN A 62 2.88 14.68 -16.47
CA ASN A 62 1.64 15.38 -16.82
C ASN A 62 1.81 16.34 -18.02
N ARG A 63 3.01 16.44 -18.62
CA ARG A 63 3.25 17.24 -19.83
C ARG A 63 2.65 16.61 -21.11
N PHE A 64 2.26 15.34 -21.07
CA PHE A 64 1.78 14.60 -22.25
C PHE A 64 0.25 14.34 -22.27
N GLY A 65 -0.53 14.95 -21.38
CA GLY A 65 -1.95 14.64 -21.22
C GLY A 65 -2.21 13.51 -20.21
N ASP A 66 -3.47 13.08 -20.09
CA ASP A 66 -3.98 12.13 -19.09
C ASP A 66 -2.99 10.99 -18.77
N PHE A 67 -2.54 10.92 -17.51
CA PHE A 67 -1.64 9.90 -16.94
C PHE A 67 -2.01 8.47 -17.37
N PHE A 68 -3.31 8.17 -17.41
CA PHE A 68 -3.80 6.84 -17.76
C PHE A 68 -3.75 6.54 -19.26
N SER A 69 -3.50 7.53 -20.11
CA SER A 69 -3.45 7.39 -21.56
C SER A 69 -2.04 7.13 -22.11
N SER A 70 -0.99 7.19 -21.28
CA SER A 70 0.41 6.92 -21.65
C SER A 70 0.61 5.49 -22.20
N PRO A 71 0.91 5.28 -23.50
CA PRO A 71 1.07 3.94 -24.06
C PRO A 71 2.14 3.08 -23.37
N PRO A 72 3.32 3.60 -22.97
CA PRO A 72 4.29 2.84 -22.20
C PRO A 72 3.73 2.31 -20.88
N LEU A 73 2.95 3.12 -20.15
CA LEU A 73 2.34 2.71 -18.88
C LEU A 73 1.22 1.68 -19.11
N GLN A 74 0.41 1.87 -20.15
CA GLN A 74 -0.64 0.91 -20.51
C GLN A 74 -0.05 -0.46 -20.89
N ASN A 75 1.00 -0.48 -21.72
CA ASN A 75 1.70 -1.71 -22.12
C ASN A 75 2.35 -2.40 -20.91
N LEU A 76 2.94 -1.62 -19.99
CA LEU A 76 3.51 -2.15 -18.77
C LEU A 76 2.45 -2.87 -17.93
N VAL A 77 1.32 -2.21 -17.65
CA VAL A 77 0.24 -2.81 -16.85
C VAL A 77 -0.40 -4.00 -17.57
N ALA A 78 -0.58 -3.94 -18.89
CA ALA A 78 -1.11 -5.05 -19.68
C ALA A 78 -0.21 -6.29 -19.67
N GLY A 79 1.11 -6.08 -19.64
CA GLY A 79 2.11 -7.15 -19.61
C GLY A 79 2.28 -7.83 -18.25
N TRP A 80 1.60 -7.39 -17.19
CA TRP A 80 1.72 -8.02 -15.88
C TRP A 80 1.15 -9.44 -15.86
N GLY A 81 2.06 -10.41 -15.83
CA GLY A 81 1.79 -11.83 -15.63
C GLY A 81 1.77 -12.28 -14.17
N TRP A 82 1.41 -11.40 -13.24
CA TRP A 82 1.40 -11.71 -11.80
C TRP A 82 0.01 -12.14 -11.34
N GLU A 83 -0.09 -13.25 -10.61
CA GLU A 83 -1.34 -13.61 -9.92
C GLU A 83 -1.59 -12.71 -8.71
N MET A 84 -0.54 -12.40 -7.94
CA MET A 84 -0.58 -11.43 -6.84
C MET A 84 0.41 -10.30 -7.11
N ASN A 85 -0.08 -9.07 -7.22
CA ASN A 85 0.75 -7.87 -7.27
C ASN A 85 0.39 -6.96 -6.09
N SER A 86 1.27 -6.86 -5.10
CA SER A 86 1.06 -6.04 -3.91
C SER A 86 1.94 -4.80 -3.94
N SER A 87 1.34 -3.61 -4.12
CA SER A 87 2.08 -2.36 -4.21
C SER A 87 1.24 -1.17 -3.76
N THR A 88 1.86 -0.25 -3.03
CA THR A 88 1.23 1.05 -2.72
C THR A 88 0.99 1.90 -3.98
N LEU A 89 1.64 1.57 -5.10
CA LEU A 89 1.47 2.25 -6.38
C LEU A 89 0.22 1.78 -7.14
N ASN A 90 -0.25 0.54 -6.90
CA ASN A 90 -1.45 0.01 -7.54
C ASN A 90 -2.68 0.88 -7.28
N TYR A 91 -2.76 1.53 -6.11
CA TYR A 91 -3.78 2.53 -5.81
C TYR A 91 -3.85 3.67 -6.85
N HIS A 92 -2.69 4.18 -7.26
CA HIS A 92 -2.62 5.27 -8.25
C HIS A 92 -2.98 4.78 -9.65
N LEU A 93 -2.79 3.48 -9.90
CA LEU A 93 -3.07 2.83 -11.18
C LEU A 93 -4.49 2.23 -11.26
N LEU A 94 -5.33 2.37 -10.23
CA LEU A 94 -6.64 1.74 -10.16
C LEU A 94 -7.50 1.90 -11.43
N PRO A 95 -7.69 3.12 -11.98
CA PRO A 95 -8.45 3.28 -13.22
C PRO A 95 -7.87 2.51 -14.41
N LEU A 96 -6.54 2.47 -14.54
CA LEU A 96 -5.86 1.75 -15.61
C LEU A 96 -5.93 0.24 -15.41
N ILE A 97 -5.66 -0.26 -14.20
CA ILE A 97 -5.75 -1.68 -13.88
C ILE A 97 -7.15 -2.20 -14.19
N ARG A 98 -8.20 -1.49 -13.77
CA ARG A 98 -9.59 -1.89 -14.05
C ARG A 98 -9.95 -1.89 -15.54
N ARG A 99 -9.33 -1.02 -16.32
CA ARG A 99 -9.56 -0.95 -17.77
C ARG A 99 -8.85 -2.09 -18.50
N VAL A 100 -7.63 -2.41 -18.09
CA VAL A 100 -6.76 -3.40 -18.75
C VAL A 100 -7.06 -4.82 -18.27
N HIS A 101 -7.39 -4.98 -16.99
CA HIS A 101 -7.71 -6.26 -16.34
C HIS A 101 -9.08 -6.13 -15.65
N PRO A 102 -10.19 -6.19 -16.41
CA PRO A 102 -11.54 -5.99 -15.87
C PRO A 102 -11.98 -7.06 -14.87
N ASP A 103 -11.31 -8.22 -14.86
CA ASP A 103 -11.49 -9.32 -13.93
C ASP A 103 -10.69 -9.17 -12.62
N ALA A 104 -9.85 -8.12 -12.52
CA ALA A 104 -8.99 -7.90 -11.37
C ALA A 104 -9.78 -7.69 -10.06
N ARG A 105 -9.31 -8.34 -9.00
CA ARG A 105 -9.77 -8.14 -7.62
C ARG A 105 -8.72 -7.40 -6.82
N PHE A 106 -9.14 -6.72 -5.75
CA PHE A 106 -8.29 -5.84 -4.96
C PHE A 106 -8.32 -6.20 -3.49
N VAL A 107 -7.15 -6.15 -2.85
CA VAL A 107 -7.01 -6.30 -1.39
C VAL A 107 -6.48 -4.99 -0.81
N LEU A 108 -7.29 -4.36 0.04
CA LEU A 108 -6.88 -3.20 0.82
C LEU A 108 -6.47 -3.66 2.21
N THR A 109 -5.16 -3.75 2.43
CA THR A 109 -4.61 -4.02 3.76
C THR A 109 -4.56 -2.73 4.57
N VAL A 110 -5.09 -2.77 5.79
CA VAL A 110 -5.21 -1.61 6.68
C VAL A 110 -4.51 -1.83 8.01
N ARG A 111 -4.21 -0.72 8.68
CA ARG A 111 -3.62 -0.68 10.01
C ARG A 111 -4.21 0.50 10.75
N ASP A 112 -4.33 0.38 12.08
CA ASP A 112 -4.68 1.50 12.95
C ASP A 112 -3.89 2.77 12.58
N PRO A 113 -4.54 3.94 12.43
CA PRO A 113 -3.89 5.17 11.97
C PRO A 113 -2.70 5.60 12.84
N VAL A 114 -2.78 5.48 14.17
CA VAL A 114 -1.71 5.86 15.10
C VAL A 114 -0.49 4.95 14.91
N SER A 115 -0.73 3.65 14.88
CA SER A 115 0.28 2.63 14.64
C SER A 115 0.90 2.73 13.24
N TRP A 116 0.10 3.12 12.24
CA TRP A 116 0.56 3.35 10.88
C TRP A 116 1.48 4.58 10.79
N VAL A 117 1.10 5.72 11.37
CA VAL A 117 1.92 6.94 11.30
C VAL A 117 3.27 6.75 12.01
N ALA A 118 3.28 6.09 13.17
CA ALA A 118 4.52 5.72 13.84
C ALA A 118 5.41 4.83 12.95
N SER A 119 4.81 3.87 12.24
CA SER A 119 5.54 2.93 11.40
C SER A 119 6.09 3.56 10.12
N ILE A 120 5.37 4.49 9.48
CA ILE A 120 5.85 5.20 8.29
C ILE A 120 6.93 6.22 8.67
N CYS A 121 6.80 6.95 9.78
CA CYS A 121 7.84 7.86 10.27
C CYS A 121 9.15 7.12 10.54
N ARG A 122 9.11 5.95 11.22
CA ARG A 122 10.28 5.07 11.40
C ARG A 122 10.88 4.61 10.07
N HIS A 123 10.03 4.29 9.11
CA HIS A 123 10.50 3.86 7.79
C HIS A 123 11.18 4.99 7.02
N GLU A 124 10.72 6.23 7.19
CA GLU A 124 11.28 7.38 6.49
C GLU A 124 12.55 7.91 7.15
N SER A 125 12.65 7.84 8.48
CA SER A 125 13.86 8.24 9.21
C SER A 125 15.09 7.39 8.90
N THR A 126 14.90 6.17 8.35
CA THR A 126 15.97 5.23 8.02
C THR A 126 16.44 5.25 6.58
N ARG A 127 15.78 6.02 5.70
CA ARG A 127 15.97 5.92 4.25
C ARG A 127 16.69 7.16 3.72
N PRO A 128 17.93 7.05 3.22
CA PRO A 128 18.64 8.18 2.63
C PRO A 128 17.86 8.74 1.43
N ARG A 129 17.59 10.04 1.43
CA ARG A 129 16.88 10.72 0.33
C ARG A 129 17.59 10.54 -1.03
N ARG A 130 18.93 10.56 -1.04
CA ARG A 130 19.75 10.48 -2.25
C ARG A 130 19.56 9.16 -3.02
N THR A 131 19.40 8.03 -2.33
CA THR A 131 19.27 6.73 -2.99
C THR A 131 17.83 6.36 -3.33
N HIS A 132 16.85 7.10 -2.80
CA HIS A 132 15.41 6.84 -2.96
C HIS A 132 14.65 8.10 -3.42
N TRP A 133 15.27 8.91 -4.29
CA TRP A 133 14.72 10.18 -4.75
C TRP A 133 13.32 10.07 -5.37
N ASP A 134 13.11 9.09 -6.26
CA ASP A 134 11.80 8.86 -6.88
C ASP A 134 10.69 8.62 -5.82
N TRP A 135 10.99 7.86 -4.76
CA TRP A 135 10.06 7.67 -3.63
C TRP A 135 9.85 8.95 -2.82
N TRP A 136 10.88 9.77 -2.67
CA TRP A 136 10.76 11.06 -1.98
C TRP A 136 9.83 12.03 -2.72
N GLU A 137 9.97 12.14 -4.04
CA GLU A 137 9.07 12.96 -4.86
C GLU A 137 7.62 12.47 -4.78
N LEU A 138 7.41 11.15 -4.86
CA LEU A 138 6.08 10.58 -4.65
C LEU A 138 5.52 10.91 -3.26
N ARG A 139 6.35 10.89 -2.21
CA ARG A 139 5.94 11.28 -0.86
C ARG A 139 5.53 12.75 -0.78
N ARG A 140 6.24 13.66 -1.47
CA ARG A 140 5.82 15.07 -1.55
C ARG A 140 4.42 15.21 -2.15
N ILE A 141 4.11 14.45 -3.20
CA ILE A 141 2.78 14.44 -3.81
C ILE A 141 1.73 13.87 -2.85
N ARG A 142 2.06 12.81 -2.13
CA ARG A 142 1.15 12.15 -1.17
C ARG A 142 0.86 13.04 0.04
N PHE A 143 1.91 13.52 0.70
CA PHE A 143 1.85 14.22 1.98
C PHE A 143 1.75 15.74 1.86
N ARG A 144 1.86 16.29 0.64
CA ARG A 144 1.56 17.69 0.31
C ARG A 144 2.13 18.70 1.32
N PRO A 145 3.47 18.76 1.50
CA PRO A 145 4.10 19.75 2.39
C PRO A 145 3.85 21.20 1.96
N ASP A 146 3.40 21.41 0.72
CA ASP A 146 2.93 22.71 0.21
C ASP A 146 1.60 23.15 0.86
N LEU A 147 0.75 22.20 1.26
CA LEU A 147 -0.54 22.45 1.92
C LEU A 147 -0.51 22.22 3.43
N TYR A 148 0.18 21.17 3.87
CA TYR A 148 0.19 20.72 5.26
C TYR A 148 1.58 20.95 5.85
N ARG A 149 1.77 22.16 6.38
CA ARG A 149 3.03 22.57 7.01
C ARG A 149 3.07 22.05 8.45
N HIS A 150 4.27 21.87 8.98
CA HIS A 150 4.46 21.60 10.40
C HIS A 150 3.91 22.75 11.25
N GLY A 151 3.29 22.40 12.37
CA GLY A 151 2.95 23.31 13.45
C GLY A 151 3.92 23.15 14.62
N GLU A 152 3.63 23.83 15.72
CA GLU A 152 4.42 23.68 16.96
C GLU A 152 4.35 22.25 17.50
N ALA A 153 3.17 21.64 17.43
CA ALA A 153 2.89 20.33 18.00
C ALA A 153 3.67 19.17 17.33
N ASP A 154 4.11 19.34 16.08
CA ASP A 154 4.90 18.34 15.34
C ASP A 154 6.26 18.87 14.86
N ALA A 155 6.77 19.94 15.49
CA ALA A 155 8.07 20.54 15.16
C ALA A 155 9.24 19.54 15.29
N GLY A 156 9.11 18.49 16.11
CA GLY A 156 10.07 17.39 16.19
C GLY A 156 10.24 16.64 14.87
N LEU A 157 9.14 16.44 14.12
CA LEU A 157 9.19 15.81 12.79
C LEU A 157 9.95 16.70 11.79
N ALA A 158 9.75 18.01 11.85
CA ALA A 158 10.44 18.96 10.98
C ALA A 158 11.96 18.90 11.17
N ARG A 159 12.44 18.85 12.43
CA ARG A 159 13.87 18.74 12.76
C ARG A 159 14.52 17.47 12.20
N LEU A 160 13.74 16.40 12.04
CA LEU A 160 14.19 15.13 11.47
C LEU A 160 14.00 15.05 9.95
N GLY A 161 13.51 16.13 9.33
CA GLY A 161 13.21 16.17 7.90
C GLY A 161 12.07 15.24 7.49
N LEU A 162 11.14 14.93 8.40
CA LEU A 162 9.92 14.18 8.11
C LEU A 162 8.79 15.14 7.68
N PHE A 163 7.71 14.59 7.11
CA PHE A 163 6.53 15.39 6.76
C PHE A 163 5.70 15.73 8.00
N SER A 164 4.73 16.65 7.86
CA SER A 164 3.84 17.01 8.96
C SER A 164 2.92 15.84 9.32
N LEU A 165 2.52 15.80 10.59
CA LEU A 165 1.57 14.82 11.12
C LEU A 165 0.25 14.85 10.34
N GLU A 166 -0.26 16.07 10.08
CA GLU A 166 -1.46 16.27 9.26
C GLU A 166 -1.28 15.73 7.83
N GLY A 167 -0.12 15.95 7.20
CA GLY A 167 0.19 15.45 5.86
C GLY A 167 0.13 13.93 5.77
N TYR A 168 0.70 13.21 6.74
CA TYR A 168 0.61 11.75 6.82
C TYR A 168 -0.84 11.28 6.99
N LEU A 169 -1.55 11.82 7.98
CA LEU A 169 -2.89 11.34 8.35
C LEU A 169 -3.94 11.67 7.28
N ARG A 170 -3.86 12.85 6.64
CA ARG A 170 -4.73 13.16 5.50
C ARG A 170 -4.47 12.28 4.30
N TRP A 171 -3.21 11.90 4.05
CA TRP A 171 -2.92 10.91 3.02
C TRP A 171 -3.54 9.56 3.35
N TYR A 172 -3.38 9.08 4.59
CA TYR A 172 -4.03 7.85 5.04
C TYR A 172 -5.53 7.89 4.79
N ALA A 173 -6.18 8.97 5.22
CA ALA A 173 -7.62 9.08 5.11
C ALA A 173 -8.08 9.14 3.64
N ARG A 174 -7.41 9.96 2.82
CA ARG A 174 -7.72 10.11 1.39
C ARG A 174 -7.55 8.80 0.63
N HIS A 175 -6.42 8.12 0.81
CA HIS A 175 -6.12 6.84 0.14
C HIS A 175 -7.20 5.81 0.43
N ASN A 176 -7.48 5.57 1.72
CA ASN A 176 -8.41 4.53 2.13
C ASN A 176 -9.86 4.87 1.75
N ARG A 177 -10.30 6.12 1.96
CA ARG A 177 -11.65 6.54 1.59
C ARG A 177 -11.86 6.39 0.09
N ARG A 178 -10.88 6.83 -0.72
CA ARG A 178 -10.98 6.75 -2.18
C ARG A 178 -11.00 5.30 -2.67
N ALA A 179 -10.25 4.40 -2.05
CA ALA A 179 -10.32 2.97 -2.38
C ALA A 179 -11.73 2.39 -2.14
N LEU A 180 -12.36 2.74 -1.01
CA LEU A 180 -13.74 2.33 -0.70
C LEU A 180 -14.77 2.94 -1.66
N GLU A 181 -14.57 4.18 -2.10
CA GLU A 181 -15.46 4.85 -3.07
C GLU A 181 -15.34 4.28 -4.49
N LEU A 182 -14.13 3.91 -4.90
CA LEU A 182 -13.84 3.49 -6.28
C LEU A 182 -14.14 2.03 -6.55
N LEU A 183 -14.10 1.18 -5.52
CA LEU A 183 -14.16 -0.26 -5.68
C LEU A 183 -15.35 -0.81 -4.89
N PRO A 184 -16.29 -1.50 -5.57
CA PRO A 184 -17.43 -2.10 -4.91
C PRO A 184 -17.00 -3.34 -4.08
N ALA A 185 -17.88 -3.84 -3.24
CA ALA A 185 -17.54 -4.88 -2.25
C ALA A 185 -17.10 -6.20 -2.88
N GLU A 186 -17.65 -6.50 -4.05
CA GLU A 186 -17.45 -7.73 -4.80
C GLU A 186 -16.02 -7.82 -5.36
N THR A 187 -15.38 -6.68 -5.62
CA THR A 187 -14.01 -6.60 -6.12
C THR A 187 -13.01 -6.08 -5.10
N LEU A 188 -13.44 -5.78 -3.86
CA LEU A 188 -12.60 -5.24 -2.80
C LEU A 188 -12.74 -6.00 -1.49
N LEU A 189 -11.68 -6.73 -1.14
CA LEU A 189 -11.48 -7.27 0.19
C LEU A 189 -10.70 -6.28 1.07
N VAL A 190 -11.23 -5.97 2.25
CA VAL A 190 -10.53 -5.18 3.27
C VAL A 190 -10.08 -6.12 4.38
N THR A 191 -8.79 -6.06 4.71
CA THR A 191 -8.16 -6.92 5.71
C THR A 191 -7.22 -6.13 6.61
N ALA A 192 -7.19 -6.48 7.89
CA ALA A 192 -6.31 -5.82 8.85
C ALA A 192 -4.95 -6.51 8.89
N MET A 193 -3.89 -5.71 8.95
CA MET A 193 -2.50 -6.21 8.87
C MET A 193 -2.17 -7.22 9.97
N ASP A 194 -2.69 -7.01 11.17
CA ASP A 194 -2.53 -7.89 12.34
C ASP A 194 -3.33 -9.20 12.25
N ARG A 195 -4.26 -9.30 11.28
CA ARG A 195 -5.06 -10.51 11.02
C ARG A 195 -4.55 -11.36 9.88
N LEU A 196 -3.65 -10.84 9.03
CA LEU A 196 -3.16 -11.53 7.83
C LEU A 196 -2.59 -12.94 8.09
N SER A 197 -2.12 -13.22 9.32
CA SER A 197 -1.58 -14.52 9.71
C SER A 197 -2.59 -15.44 10.41
N GLN A 198 -3.83 -14.98 10.61
CA GLN A 198 -4.88 -15.75 11.27
C GLN A 198 -5.51 -16.73 10.27
N PRO A 199 -5.78 -17.99 10.66
CA PRO A 199 -6.37 -19.00 9.77
C PRO A 199 -7.66 -18.53 9.07
N ALA A 200 -8.59 -17.93 9.82
CA ALA A 200 -9.84 -17.43 9.27
C ALA A 200 -9.64 -16.30 8.22
N GLU A 201 -8.60 -15.48 8.37
CA GLU A 201 -8.31 -14.43 7.40
C GLU A 201 -7.64 -15.01 6.14
N LEU A 202 -6.82 -16.05 6.29
CA LEU A 202 -6.24 -16.79 5.17
C LEU A 202 -7.32 -17.49 4.35
N GLU A 203 -8.30 -18.14 5.01
CA GLU A 203 -9.47 -18.73 4.34
C GLU A 203 -10.24 -17.66 3.56
N ARG A 204 -10.53 -16.53 4.19
CA ARG A 204 -11.21 -15.39 3.54
C ARG A 204 -10.43 -14.83 2.34
N LEU A 205 -9.11 -14.75 2.43
CA LEU A 205 -8.24 -14.35 1.32
C LEU A 205 -8.25 -15.38 0.18
N ALA A 206 -8.21 -16.67 0.51
CA ALA A 206 -8.22 -17.76 -0.46
C ALA A 206 -9.56 -17.81 -1.21
N ASP A 207 -10.68 -17.73 -0.49
CA ASP A 207 -12.03 -17.66 -1.06
C ASP A 207 -12.18 -16.44 -1.98
N PHE A 208 -11.70 -15.28 -1.52
CA PHE A 208 -11.74 -14.06 -2.33
C PHE A 208 -10.84 -14.13 -3.56
N ALA A 209 -9.74 -14.87 -3.52
CA ALA A 209 -8.88 -15.12 -4.67
C ALA A 209 -9.40 -16.26 -5.57
N GLY A 210 -10.32 -17.10 -5.08
CA GLY A 210 -10.79 -18.29 -5.78
C GLY A 210 -9.76 -19.43 -5.79
N VAL A 211 -8.98 -19.58 -4.72
CA VAL A 211 -7.93 -20.61 -4.59
C VAL A 211 -8.13 -21.43 -3.32
N ALA A 212 -7.49 -22.60 -3.24
CA ALA A 212 -7.53 -23.43 -2.05
C ALA A 212 -6.69 -22.80 -0.90
N PRO A 213 -7.19 -22.79 0.35
CA PRO A 213 -6.48 -22.18 1.49
C PRO A 213 -5.09 -22.78 1.79
N ASP A 214 -4.89 -24.07 1.51
CA ASP A 214 -3.63 -24.79 1.67
C ASP A 214 -2.52 -24.29 0.72
N ARG A 215 -2.88 -23.48 -0.28
CA ARG A 215 -1.93 -22.81 -1.19
C ARG A 215 -1.39 -21.50 -0.62
N LEU A 216 -1.90 -21.02 0.51
CA LEU A 216 -1.42 -19.80 1.16
C LEU A 216 -0.42 -20.10 2.27
N ALA A 217 0.72 -19.41 2.26
CA ALA A 217 1.83 -19.63 3.19
C ALA A 217 1.74 -18.72 4.42
N ARG A 218 1.24 -19.28 5.53
CA ARG A 218 1.06 -18.56 6.79
C ARG A 218 2.37 -18.01 7.34
N GLU A 219 3.47 -18.76 7.22
CA GLU A 219 4.77 -18.47 7.84
C GLU A 219 5.42 -17.21 7.24
N ARG A 220 5.00 -16.81 6.03
CA ARG A 220 5.52 -15.64 5.32
C ARG A 220 4.75 -14.34 5.62
N SER A 221 3.80 -14.38 6.55
CA SER A 221 3.02 -13.21 6.97
C SER A 221 3.80 -12.24 7.89
N HIS A 222 4.90 -12.68 8.51
CA HIS A 222 5.70 -11.89 9.47
C HIS A 222 7.03 -11.37 8.90
N MET A 223 7.14 -11.24 7.58
CA MET A 223 8.33 -10.66 6.96
C MET A 223 8.42 -9.17 7.29
N HIS A 224 9.39 -8.80 8.14
CA HIS A 224 9.84 -7.44 8.53
C HIS A 224 9.50 -6.96 9.94
N VAL A 225 10.40 -7.27 10.88
CA VAL A 225 10.69 -6.43 12.04
C VAL A 225 11.84 -5.48 11.66
N SER A 226 11.79 -4.23 12.12
CA SER A 226 12.83 -3.22 11.84
C SER A 226 13.52 -2.87 13.16
N ASP A 227 14.82 -3.13 13.26
CA ASP A 227 15.61 -2.90 14.48
C ASP A 227 16.10 -1.44 14.61
N THR A 228 15.32 -0.49 14.13
CA THR A 228 15.73 0.92 14.10
C THR A 228 15.27 1.65 15.37
N PRO A 229 16.15 2.42 16.04
CA PRO A 229 15.84 3.14 17.27
C PRO A 229 14.98 4.41 17.10
N PHE A 230 14.05 4.46 16.14
CA PHE A 230 13.11 5.59 16.02
C PHE A 230 11.78 5.27 16.70
N ASP A 231 11.38 6.11 17.66
CA ASP A 231 10.02 6.20 18.15
C ASP A 231 9.42 7.57 17.81
N LEU A 232 8.18 7.56 17.29
CA LEU A 232 7.42 8.79 17.02
C LEU A 232 7.13 9.54 18.31
N PHE A 233 6.89 8.82 19.40
CA PHE A 233 6.43 9.41 20.65
C PHE A 233 7.56 10.08 21.45
N ASP A 234 8.82 9.90 21.05
CA ASP A 234 9.95 10.65 21.59
C ASP A 234 9.99 12.10 21.04
N VAL A 235 9.26 12.37 19.95
CA VAL A 235 9.38 13.63 19.20
C VAL A 235 8.05 14.36 18.97
N VAL A 236 6.93 13.67 19.20
CA VAL A 236 5.57 14.23 19.18
C VAL A 236 4.79 13.62 20.34
N ASP A 237 4.07 14.45 21.09
CA ASP A 237 3.22 13.97 22.18
C ASP A 237 2.18 12.95 21.68
N ARG A 238 1.97 11.88 22.46
CA ARG A 238 1.04 10.80 22.11
C ARG A 238 -0.40 11.30 21.97
N GLY A 239 -0.86 12.15 22.89
CA GLY A 239 -2.21 12.70 22.87
C GLY A 239 -2.44 13.57 21.63
N VAL A 240 -1.43 14.32 21.20
CA VAL A 240 -1.46 15.06 19.92
C VAL A 240 -1.63 14.11 18.73
N VAL A 241 -0.86 13.01 18.67
CA VAL A 241 -0.96 12.03 17.58
C VAL A 241 -2.34 11.37 17.55
N GLU A 242 -2.86 10.96 18.70
CA GLU A 242 -4.17 10.32 18.85
C GLU A 242 -5.31 11.27 18.46
N ALA A 243 -5.28 12.52 18.93
CA ALA A 243 -6.26 13.53 18.58
C ALA A 243 -6.26 13.84 17.08
N ALA A 244 -5.08 14.00 16.46
CA ALA A 244 -4.97 14.22 15.03
C ALA A 244 -5.46 13.00 14.22
N ALA A 245 -5.17 11.79 14.69
CA ALA A 245 -5.62 10.55 14.06
C ALA A 245 -7.14 10.41 14.09
N GLU A 246 -7.80 10.69 15.22
CA GLU A 246 -9.27 10.68 15.29
C GLU A 246 -9.86 11.77 14.39
N LEU A 247 -9.32 12.99 14.45
CA LEU A 247 -9.80 14.12 13.64
C LEU A 247 -9.77 13.82 12.13
N HIS A 248 -8.67 13.28 11.63
CA HIS A 248 -8.47 13.11 10.18
C HIS A 248 -8.86 11.72 9.67
N CYS A 249 -8.70 10.68 10.48
CA CYS A 249 -8.88 9.29 10.06
C CYS A 249 -10.07 8.60 10.72
N GLY A 250 -10.64 9.12 11.81
CA GLY A 250 -11.70 8.45 12.60
C GLY A 250 -12.86 7.93 11.75
N PRO A 251 -13.51 8.75 10.90
CA PRO A 251 -14.63 8.31 10.07
C PRO A 251 -14.28 7.17 9.11
N VAL A 252 -13.17 7.29 8.37
CA VAL A 252 -12.75 6.24 7.42
C VAL A 252 -12.23 5.00 8.13
N TRP A 253 -11.58 5.15 9.28
CA TRP A 253 -11.10 4.03 10.07
C TRP A 253 -12.25 3.17 10.59
N ARG A 254 -13.34 3.80 11.08
CA ARG A 254 -14.57 3.08 11.44
C ARG A 254 -15.15 2.29 10.25
N ALA A 255 -15.21 2.91 9.07
CA ALA A 255 -15.69 2.24 7.86
C ALA A 255 -14.81 1.04 7.46
N LEU A 256 -13.49 1.20 7.52
CA LEU A 256 -12.54 0.12 7.26
C LEU A 256 -12.68 -1.02 8.26
N ARG A 257 -12.85 -0.73 9.55
CA ARG A 257 -13.05 -1.74 10.59
C ARG A 257 -14.29 -2.58 10.33
N MET A 258 -15.41 -1.95 9.99
CA MET A 258 -16.63 -2.68 9.61
C MET A 258 -16.38 -3.59 8.39
N ARG A 259 -15.72 -3.08 7.35
CA ARG A 259 -15.38 -3.85 6.14
C ARG A 259 -14.38 -4.99 6.38
N ALA A 260 -13.52 -4.83 7.39
CA ALA A 260 -12.57 -5.84 7.82
C ALA A 260 -13.15 -6.83 8.84
N GLY A 261 -14.43 -6.71 9.23
CA GLY A 261 -15.02 -7.55 10.27
C GLY A 261 -14.36 -7.36 11.64
N LEU A 262 -14.01 -6.11 11.99
CA LEU A 262 -13.46 -5.66 13.27
C LEU A 262 -14.47 -4.82 14.08
N GLY A 263 -15.74 -4.85 13.67
CA GLY A 263 -16.85 -4.10 14.27
C GLY A 263 -17.42 -4.77 15.51
#